data_AF-A0A7X9KII1-F1
#
_entry.id   AF-A0A7X9KII1-F1
#
_cell.length_a   1.000
_cell.length_b   1.000
_cell.length_c   1.000
_cell.angle_alpha   90.00
_cell.angle_beta   90.00
_cell.angle_gamma   90.00
#
_symmetry.space_group_name_H-M   'P 1'
#
loop_
_entity.id
_entity.type
_entity.pdbx_description
1 polymer ?
#
loop_
_entity_poly.entity_id
_entity_poly.type
_entity_poly.pdbx_seq_one_letter_code
_entity_poly.pdbx_strand_id
1 'polypeptide(L)'
;LGTAAKPLASGCTLVVDPGLDPLVTAVAVNLTAVSPAVTGYLTAYPCGVTRPVASVVQAVAQRNVAGATVVPLGVDGTFCVYTLTTTNVLVDLFGAYAPMRGERFEPISPLRVYDSRATGKRLAAGAVVVVPVAGAGGAPAGAAGAALSVQAIDPTGTGYVTVFPCSASVPVVSSLNVVAGVNIANHVEVALGATGAVCVYVSTPMHVIVDLSGWFGQGAGTEFHAMTPVRALDTRINVGMSGAFTAGSNRSLVLAGSNGLPAAPALRAVLAQVTAVSASSAGYLTVHPCAAVVPQVSMVQTSAAANTASVVIGADDNLGRWCIVASNPMHVLVDVSGYFA
;
A
#
# COMPACT_ATOMS: atom_id res chain seq x y z
N LEU A 1 -21.09 1.65 3.67
CA LEU A 1 -22.30 0.98 3.13
C LEU A 1 -23.14 0.46 4.31
N GLY A 2 -24.28 1.08 4.65
CA GLY A 2 -25.23 0.63 5.70
C GLY A 2 -25.56 1.65 6.82
N THR A 3 -26.85 1.85 7.12
CA THR A 3 -27.42 2.96 7.95
C THR A 3 -27.70 2.63 9.42
N ALA A 4 -26.98 1.67 10.01
CA ALA A 4 -26.83 1.55 11.47
C ALA A 4 -25.47 0.92 11.79
N ALA A 5 -24.40 1.63 11.42
CA ALA A 5 -23.04 1.14 11.62
C ALA A 5 -22.78 0.98 13.14
N LYS A 6 -22.71 -0.27 13.59
CA LYS A 6 -22.18 -0.62 14.90
C LYS A 6 -20.72 -1.02 14.74
N PRO A 7 -19.87 -0.82 15.76
CA PRO A 7 -18.51 -1.34 15.75
C PRO A 7 -18.51 -2.85 15.49
N LEU A 8 -17.62 -3.31 14.62
CA LEU A 8 -17.34 -4.73 14.45
C LEU A 8 -16.65 -5.23 15.72
N ALA A 9 -17.23 -6.23 16.39
CA ALA A 9 -16.68 -6.75 17.63
C ALA A 9 -15.36 -7.50 17.41
N SER A 10 -14.48 -7.50 18.43
CA SER A 10 -13.26 -8.30 18.43
C SER A 10 -13.56 -9.77 18.10
N GLY A 11 -12.78 -10.34 17.19
CA GLY A 11 -12.94 -11.73 16.75
C GLY A 11 -13.93 -11.92 15.61
N CYS A 12 -14.71 -10.90 15.24
CA CYS A 12 -15.70 -10.99 14.17
C CYS A 12 -15.11 -10.68 12.78
N THR A 13 -15.81 -11.16 11.76
CA THR A 13 -15.54 -10.87 10.34
C THR A 13 -16.74 -10.15 9.74
N LEU A 14 -16.48 -9.05 9.05
CA LEU A 14 -17.43 -8.35 8.18
C LEU A 14 -17.34 -8.93 6.77
N VAL A 15 -18.48 -9.28 6.18
CA VAL A 15 -18.58 -9.63 4.74
C VAL A 15 -18.90 -8.35 3.98
N VAL A 16 -18.14 -8.07 2.92
CA VAL A 16 -18.28 -6.90 2.07
C VAL A 16 -18.56 -7.37 0.64
N ASP A 17 -19.75 -7.02 0.15
CA ASP A 17 -20.10 -7.13 -1.26
C ASP A 17 -19.92 -5.74 -1.90
N PRO A 18 -18.95 -5.57 -2.81
CA PRO A 18 -18.74 -4.30 -3.49
C PRO A 18 -19.76 -4.04 -4.60
N GLY A 19 -20.60 -5.01 -4.97
CA GLY A 19 -21.64 -4.86 -6.00
C GLY A 19 -21.08 -4.65 -7.41
N LEU A 20 -19.95 -5.27 -7.73
CA LEU A 20 -19.23 -5.10 -8.99
C LEU A 20 -19.59 -6.17 -10.04
N ASP A 21 -19.16 -5.94 -11.30
CA ASP A 21 -19.28 -6.92 -12.38
C ASP A 21 -18.67 -8.28 -11.96
N PRO A 22 -19.33 -9.42 -12.22
CA PRO A 22 -18.84 -10.75 -11.83
C PRO A 22 -17.45 -11.14 -12.39
N LEU A 23 -16.95 -10.43 -13.40
CA LEU A 23 -15.62 -10.64 -13.98
C LEU A 23 -14.51 -9.92 -13.20
N VAL A 24 -14.85 -9.08 -12.22
CA VAL A 24 -13.88 -8.51 -11.27
C VAL A 24 -13.37 -9.62 -10.36
N THR A 25 -12.05 -9.74 -10.23
CA THR A 25 -11.38 -10.76 -9.43
C THR A 25 -10.70 -10.20 -8.19
N ALA A 26 -10.44 -8.89 -8.13
CA ALA A 26 -9.92 -8.22 -6.95
C ALA A 26 -10.33 -6.75 -6.89
N VAL A 27 -10.28 -6.17 -5.69
CA VAL A 27 -10.59 -4.76 -5.43
C VAL A 27 -9.44 -4.07 -4.71
N ALA A 28 -9.11 -2.86 -5.13
CA ALA A 28 -8.20 -1.96 -4.43
C ALA A 28 -8.99 -1.10 -3.44
N VAL A 29 -8.72 -1.26 -2.15
CA VAL A 29 -9.45 -0.61 -1.06
C VAL A 29 -8.50 0.06 -0.08
N ASN A 30 -8.95 1.12 0.57
CA ASN A 30 -8.35 1.62 1.80
C ASN A 30 -9.24 1.20 2.97
N LEU A 31 -8.67 0.44 3.91
CA LEU A 31 -9.36 0.00 5.12
C LEU A 31 -8.97 0.90 6.27
N THR A 32 -9.95 1.47 6.96
CA THR A 32 -9.69 2.30 8.15
C THR A 32 -10.31 1.66 9.38
N ALA A 33 -9.47 1.35 10.38
CA ALA A 33 -9.91 1.06 11.73
C ALA A 33 -10.12 2.39 12.46
N VAL A 34 -11.37 2.71 12.81
CA VAL A 34 -11.75 3.96 13.47
C VAL A 34 -11.90 3.73 14.96
N SER A 35 -11.11 4.49 15.72
CA SER A 35 -11.07 4.46 17.19
C SER A 35 -11.13 3.04 17.79
N PRO A 36 -10.21 2.12 17.43
CA PRO A 36 -10.21 0.77 17.95
C PRO A 36 -10.07 0.77 19.47
N ALA A 37 -10.81 -0.11 20.15
CA ALA A 37 -10.87 -0.17 21.60
C ALA A 37 -9.49 -0.45 22.22
N VAL A 38 -8.75 -1.40 21.65
CA VAL A 38 -7.37 -1.74 22.00
C VAL A 38 -6.52 -1.90 20.74
N THR A 39 -5.19 -1.91 20.88
CA THR A 39 -4.25 -2.21 19.79
C THR A 39 -4.49 -3.62 19.27
N GLY A 40 -4.48 -3.79 17.95
CA GLY A 40 -4.77 -5.05 17.27
C GLY A 40 -4.51 -4.94 15.77
N TYR A 41 -5.23 -5.71 14.96
CA TYR A 41 -5.11 -5.61 13.51
C TYR A 41 -6.42 -5.93 12.79
N LEU A 42 -6.49 -5.48 11.53
CA LEU A 42 -7.47 -5.95 10.54
C LEU A 42 -6.81 -6.89 9.54
N THR A 43 -7.55 -7.87 9.03
CA THR A 43 -7.14 -8.75 7.92
C THR A 43 -8.21 -8.72 6.84
N ALA A 44 -7.82 -8.50 5.58
CA ALA A 44 -8.71 -8.55 4.43
C ALA A 44 -8.36 -9.74 3.53
N TYR A 45 -9.37 -10.49 3.09
CA TYR A 45 -9.18 -11.73 2.35
C TYR A 45 -10.46 -12.09 1.56
N PRO A 46 -10.39 -12.89 0.48
CA PRO A 46 -11.59 -13.35 -0.21
C PRO A 46 -12.50 -14.12 0.77
N CYS A 47 -13.81 -13.92 0.70
CA CYS A 47 -14.71 -14.75 1.50
C CYS A 47 -14.71 -16.20 1.00
N GLY A 48 -15.04 -17.14 1.90
CA GLY A 48 -15.07 -18.58 1.57
C GLY A 48 -13.70 -19.29 1.63
N VAL A 49 -12.60 -18.58 1.91
CA VAL A 49 -11.29 -19.20 2.20
C VAL A 49 -10.93 -19.13 3.67
N THR A 50 -10.00 -19.99 4.11
CA THR A 50 -9.41 -19.91 5.44
C THR A 50 -8.71 -18.56 5.63
N ARG A 51 -9.05 -17.83 6.70
CA ARG A 51 -8.46 -16.52 7.00
C ARG A 51 -6.93 -16.63 7.05
N PRO A 52 -6.19 -15.82 6.27
CA PRO A 52 -4.73 -15.79 6.33
C PRO A 52 -4.25 -15.14 7.64
N VAL A 53 -3.00 -15.41 8.01
CA VAL A 53 -2.35 -14.76 9.17
C VAL A 53 -1.79 -13.36 8.83
N ALA A 54 -1.89 -12.95 7.57
CA ALA A 54 -1.53 -11.61 7.12
C ALA A 54 -2.43 -10.57 7.79
N SER A 55 -1.85 -9.45 8.20
CA SER A 55 -2.62 -8.27 8.61
C SER A 55 -2.74 -7.33 7.41
N VAL A 56 -3.54 -6.28 7.48
CA VAL A 56 -3.53 -5.17 6.52
C VAL A 56 -3.32 -3.87 7.27
N VAL A 57 -4.12 -3.66 8.32
CA VAL A 57 -4.04 -2.49 9.20
C VAL A 57 -3.49 -2.92 10.55
N GLN A 58 -2.42 -2.27 11.02
CA GLN A 58 -1.95 -2.37 12.40
C GLN A 58 -2.68 -1.35 13.27
N ALA A 59 -3.82 -1.75 13.83
CA ALA A 59 -4.71 -0.86 14.56
C ALA A 59 -4.09 -0.42 15.89
N VAL A 60 -4.11 0.88 16.18
CA VAL A 60 -3.59 1.47 17.41
C VAL A 60 -4.73 2.00 18.25
N ALA A 61 -4.79 1.61 19.52
CA ALA A 61 -5.88 2.00 20.43
C ALA A 61 -6.20 3.50 20.34
N GLN A 62 -7.50 3.81 20.19
CA GLN A 62 -8.04 5.18 20.13
C GLN A 62 -7.50 6.06 18.99
N ARG A 63 -6.88 5.49 17.96
CA ARG A 63 -6.42 6.20 16.76
C ARG A 63 -7.07 5.67 15.50
N ASN A 64 -7.44 6.56 14.60
CA ASN A 64 -7.81 6.15 13.24
C ASN A 64 -6.55 5.71 12.51
N VAL A 65 -6.56 4.49 11.99
CA VAL A 65 -5.44 3.94 11.22
C VAL A 65 -5.98 3.37 9.92
N ALA A 66 -5.49 3.91 8.82
CA ALA A 66 -5.81 3.46 7.48
C ALA A 66 -4.67 2.62 6.89
N GLY A 67 -5.00 1.64 6.06
CA GLY A 67 -4.05 0.86 5.28
C GLY A 67 -4.69 0.42 3.96
N ALA A 68 -4.02 0.72 2.86
CA ALA A 68 -4.46 0.31 1.53
C ALA A 68 -4.11 -1.15 1.26
N THR A 69 -4.96 -1.84 0.51
CA THR A 69 -4.72 -3.21 0.07
C THR A 69 -5.51 -3.56 -1.19
N VAL A 70 -4.98 -4.50 -1.96
CA VAL A 70 -5.72 -5.16 -3.04
C VAL A 70 -6.16 -6.53 -2.54
N VAL A 71 -7.47 -6.74 -2.49
CA VAL A 71 -8.10 -7.93 -1.93
C VAL A 71 -8.73 -8.75 -3.06
N PRO A 72 -8.33 -10.01 -3.25
CA PRO A 72 -9.06 -10.92 -4.14
C PRO A 72 -10.51 -11.08 -3.68
N LEU A 73 -11.43 -11.23 -4.61
CA LEU A 73 -12.83 -11.54 -4.34
C LEU A 73 -13.04 -13.06 -4.25
N GLY A 74 -13.95 -13.47 -3.38
CA GLY A 74 -14.44 -14.84 -3.31
C GLY A 74 -15.26 -15.21 -4.55
N VAL A 75 -15.63 -16.49 -4.66
CA VAL A 75 -16.44 -17.00 -5.79
C VAL A 75 -17.81 -16.32 -5.91
N ASP A 76 -18.29 -15.70 -4.84
CA ASP A 76 -19.53 -14.94 -4.75
C ASP A 76 -19.33 -13.43 -5.00
N GLY A 77 -18.13 -12.99 -5.37
CA GLY A 77 -17.81 -11.58 -5.59
C GLY A 77 -17.56 -10.78 -4.31
N THR A 78 -17.49 -11.44 -3.14
CA THR A 78 -17.35 -10.75 -1.84
C THR A 78 -15.95 -10.89 -1.24
N PHE A 79 -15.57 -9.97 -0.37
CA PHE A 79 -14.38 -10.12 0.47
C PHE A 79 -14.71 -9.89 1.94
N CYS A 80 -13.86 -10.44 2.80
CA CYS A 80 -14.05 -10.54 4.23
C CYS A 80 -13.02 -9.68 4.95
N VAL A 81 -13.45 -8.91 5.95
CA VAL A 81 -12.59 -8.12 6.83
C VAL A 81 -12.73 -8.62 8.26
N TYR A 82 -11.70 -9.29 8.75
CA TYR A 82 -11.58 -9.71 10.15
C TYR A 82 -10.99 -8.59 11.01
N THR A 83 -11.43 -8.48 12.26
CA THR A 83 -10.79 -7.61 13.27
C THR A 83 -10.42 -8.36 14.55
N LEU A 84 -9.22 -8.11 15.06
CA LEU A 84 -8.81 -8.58 16.39
C LEU A 84 -9.33 -7.65 17.52
N THR A 85 -9.76 -6.44 17.20
CA THR A 85 -10.15 -5.41 18.18
C THR A 85 -11.52 -4.83 17.84
N THR A 86 -12.32 -4.48 18.83
CA THR A 86 -13.61 -3.83 18.57
C THR A 86 -13.37 -2.44 17.96
N THR A 87 -13.85 -2.20 16.74
CA THR A 87 -13.61 -0.94 16.01
C THR A 87 -14.69 -0.71 14.95
N ASN A 88 -14.92 0.54 14.56
CA ASN A 88 -15.65 0.80 13.32
C ASN A 88 -14.70 0.57 12.14
N VAL A 89 -15.18 -0.12 11.11
CA VAL A 89 -14.40 -0.37 9.89
C VAL A 89 -14.99 0.46 8.76
N LEU A 90 -14.17 1.34 8.18
CA LEU A 90 -14.49 2.00 6.92
C LEU A 90 -13.77 1.27 5.79
N VAL A 91 -14.48 1.09 4.69
CA VAL A 91 -13.99 0.48 3.46
C VAL A 91 -14.23 1.47 2.35
N ASP A 92 -13.15 2.05 1.84
CA ASP A 92 -13.20 2.94 0.69
C ASP A 92 -12.67 2.18 -0.52
N LEU A 93 -13.46 2.09 -1.60
CA LEU A 93 -13.12 1.42 -2.85
C LEU A 93 -12.57 2.42 -3.85
N PHE A 94 -11.37 2.18 -4.40
CA PHE A 94 -10.71 3.11 -5.34
C PHE A 94 -10.38 2.47 -6.69
N GLY A 95 -10.43 1.15 -6.80
CA GLY A 95 -10.15 0.44 -8.04
C GLY A 95 -10.63 -1.02 -8.01
N ALA A 96 -10.72 -1.62 -9.19
CA ALA A 96 -11.09 -3.01 -9.37
C ALA A 96 -10.23 -3.61 -10.48
N TYR A 97 -9.86 -4.87 -10.32
CA TYR A 97 -9.09 -5.65 -11.28
C TYR A 97 -9.98 -6.72 -11.89
N ALA A 98 -10.01 -6.76 -13.22
CA ALA A 98 -10.73 -7.76 -13.98
C ALA A 98 -9.83 -8.28 -15.11
N PRO A 99 -9.65 -9.60 -15.26
CA PRO A 99 -8.81 -10.14 -16.31
C PRO A 99 -9.26 -9.67 -17.70
N MET A 100 -8.30 -9.38 -18.57
CA MET A 100 -8.49 -8.95 -19.96
C MET A 100 -9.33 -7.67 -20.12
N ARG A 101 -9.54 -6.91 -19.05
CA ARG A 101 -10.34 -5.68 -19.02
C ARG A 101 -9.63 -4.58 -18.25
N GLY A 102 -10.01 -3.33 -18.56
CA GLY A 102 -9.41 -2.16 -17.94
C GLY A 102 -8.02 -1.83 -18.47
N GLU A 103 -7.32 -0.97 -17.74
CA GLU A 103 -5.99 -0.49 -18.09
C GLU A 103 -4.92 -1.45 -17.57
N ARG A 104 -3.90 -1.71 -18.38
CA ARG A 104 -2.72 -2.48 -17.97
C ARG A 104 -1.81 -1.66 -17.07
N PHE A 105 -0.95 -2.33 -16.31
CA PHE A 105 0.01 -1.71 -15.41
C PHE A 105 1.44 -1.80 -15.97
N GLU A 106 2.21 -0.73 -15.84
CA GLU A 106 3.65 -0.74 -16.12
C GLU A 106 4.40 -0.50 -14.79
N PRO A 107 5.05 -1.55 -14.25
CA PRO A 107 5.88 -1.39 -13.07
C PRO A 107 7.18 -0.67 -13.41
N ILE A 108 7.64 0.19 -12.52
CA ILE A 108 8.90 0.93 -12.69
C ILE A 108 9.81 0.75 -11.48
N SER A 109 11.09 1.05 -11.66
CA SER A 109 11.95 1.33 -10.51
C SER A 109 11.37 2.51 -9.73
N PRO A 110 11.14 2.39 -8.41
CA PRO A 110 10.48 3.43 -7.62
C PRO A 110 11.15 4.80 -7.77
N LEU A 111 10.34 5.83 -8.03
CA LEU A 111 10.82 7.18 -8.36
C LEU A 111 10.12 8.23 -7.50
N ARG A 112 10.90 9.12 -6.87
CA ARG A 112 10.34 10.28 -6.18
C ARG A 112 9.83 11.31 -7.18
N VAL A 113 8.53 11.62 -7.12
CA VAL A 113 7.88 12.61 -8.00
C VAL A 113 7.53 13.90 -7.26
N TYR A 114 7.49 13.87 -5.92
CA TYR A 114 7.25 15.07 -5.12
C TYR A 114 7.90 14.97 -3.74
N ASP A 115 8.48 16.08 -3.28
CA ASP A 115 8.99 16.24 -1.91
C ASP A 115 8.84 17.68 -1.44
N SER A 116 7.84 17.93 -0.59
CA SER A 116 7.62 19.27 -0.03
C SER A 116 8.79 19.79 0.82
N ARG A 117 9.65 18.91 1.34
CA ARG A 117 10.81 19.30 2.17
C ARG A 117 11.84 20.08 1.38
N ALA A 118 11.87 19.95 0.06
CA ALA A 118 12.76 20.72 -0.82
C ALA A 118 12.58 22.24 -0.68
N THR A 119 11.40 22.69 -0.22
CA THR A 119 11.11 24.11 0.04
C THR A 119 11.48 24.56 1.47
N GLY A 120 11.83 23.61 2.35
CA GLY A 120 12.08 23.85 3.78
C GLY A 120 10.84 24.22 4.60
N LYS A 121 9.64 24.26 3.99
CA LYS A 121 8.39 24.65 4.65
C LYS A 121 7.38 23.51 4.62
N ARG A 122 6.72 23.28 5.76
CA ARG A 122 5.53 22.41 5.80
C ARG A 122 4.44 23.00 4.92
N LEU A 123 3.67 22.14 4.28
CA LEU A 123 2.41 22.53 3.66
C LEU A 123 1.47 23.05 4.76
N ALA A 124 0.67 24.08 4.46
CA ALA A 124 -0.31 24.61 5.41
C ALA A 124 -1.55 23.69 5.49
N ALA A 125 -2.31 23.78 6.58
CA ALA A 125 -3.61 23.11 6.64
C ALA A 125 -4.51 23.58 5.50
N GLY A 126 -5.19 22.64 4.85
CA GLY A 126 -6.06 22.92 3.70
C GLY A 126 -5.31 23.06 2.37
N ALA A 127 -3.98 22.96 2.34
CA ALA A 127 -3.22 23.05 1.11
C ALA A 127 -3.51 21.85 0.19
N VAL A 128 -3.60 22.15 -1.11
CA VAL A 128 -3.64 21.16 -2.18
C VAL A 128 -2.43 21.39 -3.07
N VAL A 129 -1.65 20.34 -3.31
CA VAL A 129 -0.48 20.38 -4.19
C VAL A 129 -0.72 19.50 -5.40
N VAL A 130 -0.30 19.98 -6.57
CA VAL A 130 -0.36 19.22 -7.82
C VAL A 130 0.93 18.42 -7.96
N VAL A 131 0.81 17.12 -8.21
CA VAL A 131 1.92 16.19 -8.40
C VAL A 131 1.82 15.60 -9.81
N PRO A 132 2.68 16.04 -10.75
CA PRO A 132 2.73 15.47 -12.10
C PRO A 132 3.18 14.01 -12.06
N VAL A 133 2.46 13.14 -12.78
CA VAL A 133 2.85 11.74 -13.01
C VAL A 133 3.23 11.53 -14.47
N ALA A 134 2.52 12.15 -15.41
CA ALA A 134 2.89 12.14 -16.82
C ALA A 134 4.35 12.60 -17.01
N GLY A 135 5.10 11.83 -17.80
CA GLY A 135 6.53 12.02 -18.03
C GLY A 135 7.45 11.43 -16.96
N ALA A 136 6.94 11.08 -15.77
CA ALA A 136 7.72 10.43 -14.73
C ALA A 136 7.75 8.91 -14.96
N GLY A 137 8.93 8.28 -14.87
CA GLY A 137 9.06 6.83 -15.00
C GLY A 137 8.56 6.24 -16.32
N GLY A 138 8.50 7.05 -17.39
CA GLY A 138 7.97 6.63 -18.69
C GLY A 138 6.44 6.66 -18.80
N ALA A 139 5.72 7.20 -17.81
CA ALA A 139 4.27 7.37 -17.89
C ALA A 139 3.89 8.29 -19.06
N PRO A 140 3.03 7.85 -20.01
CA PRO A 140 2.57 8.70 -21.09
C PRO A 140 1.64 9.80 -20.58
N ALA A 141 1.44 10.86 -21.38
CA ALA A 141 0.49 11.93 -21.05
C ALA A 141 -0.95 11.44 -20.86
N GLY A 142 -1.31 10.34 -21.53
CA GLY A 142 -2.61 9.66 -21.41
C GLY A 142 -2.66 8.52 -20.40
N ALA A 143 -1.70 8.41 -19.48
CA ALA A 143 -1.81 7.44 -18.39
C ALA A 143 -3.11 7.66 -17.61
N ALA A 144 -3.83 6.58 -17.33
CA ALA A 144 -5.14 6.60 -16.68
C ALA A 144 -5.06 6.59 -15.16
N GLY A 145 -3.98 6.04 -14.59
CA GLY A 145 -3.82 5.89 -13.14
C GLY A 145 -2.37 5.78 -12.70
N ALA A 146 -2.16 5.84 -11.39
CA ALA A 146 -0.85 5.70 -10.77
C ALA A 146 -0.90 4.85 -9.51
N ALA A 147 0.16 4.08 -9.29
CA ALA A 147 0.46 3.38 -8.05
C ALA A 147 1.53 4.19 -7.28
N LEU A 148 1.18 4.67 -6.09
CA LEU A 148 1.95 5.64 -5.32
C LEU A 148 2.24 5.14 -3.91
N SER A 149 3.38 5.54 -3.36
CA SER A 149 3.64 5.58 -1.92
C SER A 149 3.60 7.02 -1.46
N VAL A 150 2.70 7.33 -0.53
CA VAL A 150 2.50 8.68 0.01
C VAL A 150 2.95 8.70 1.46
N GLN A 151 3.88 9.59 1.79
CA GLN A 151 4.36 9.75 3.15
C GLN A 151 3.95 11.11 3.71
N ALA A 152 3.37 11.10 4.91
CA ALA A 152 3.23 12.29 5.74
C ALA A 152 4.40 12.33 6.73
N ILE A 153 5.13 13.43 6.73
CA ILE A 153 6.35 13.63 7.50
C ILE A 153 6.16 14.83 8.42
N ASP A 154 6.51 14.65 9.69
CA ASP A 154 6.49 15.69 10.71
C ASP A 154 5.17 16.49 10.76
N PRO A 155 4.00 15.80 10.85
CA PRO A 155 2.72 16.47 11.02
C PRO A 155 2.66 17.18 12.38
N THR A 156 2.02 18.35 12.43
CA THR A 156 1.92 19.16 13.66
C THR A 156 0.70 18.84 14.53
N GLY A 157 -0.18 17.95 14.08
CA GLY A 157 -1.46 17.67 14.71
C GLY A 157 -2.10 16.38 14.21
N THR A 158 -3.26 16.03 14.77
CA THR A 158 -4.11 14.97 14.23
C THR A 158 -4.78 15.45 12.95
N GLY A 159 -4.76 14.61 11.92
CA GLY A 159 -5.30 14.96 10.61
C GLY A 159 -5.25 13.83 9.61
N TYR A 160 -5.27 14.17 8.33
CA TYR A 160 -5.22 13.22 7.22
C TYR A 160 -4.63 13.84 5.95
N VAL A 161 -4.24 12.95 5.05
CA VAL A 161 -3.89 13.26 3.66
C VAL A 161 -4.93 12.61 2.75
N THR A 162 -5.32 13.30 1.67
CA THR A 162 -6.18 12.74 0.62
C THR A 162 -5.50 12.92 -0.73
N VAL A 163 -5.35 11.84 -1.47
CA VAL A 163 -4.84 11.84 -2.85
C VAL A 163 -5.99 11.56 -3.81
N PHE A 164 -6.12 12.39 -4.83
CA PHE A 164 -7.28 12.37 -5.73
C PHE A 164 -6.92 12.91 -7.12
N PRO A 165 -7.71 12.60 -8.16
CA PRO A 165 -7.53 13.21 -9.48
C PRO A 165 -7.73 14.73 -9.38
N CYS A 166 -6.82 15.54 -9.93
CA CYS A 166 -6.92 17.00 -9.83
C CYS A 166 -8.17 17.62 -10.47
N SER A 167 -8.88 16.87 -11.31
CA SER A 167 -10.17 17.28 -11.90
C SER A 167 -11.35 17.17 -10.94
N ALA A 168 -11.19 16.52 -9.78
CA ALA A 168 -12.25 16.30 -8.79
C ALA A 168 -12.16 17.30 -7.63
N SER A 169 -13.30 17.55 -6.97
CA SER A 169 -13.32 18.18 -5.65
C SER A 169 -12.64 17.27 -4.62
N VAL A 170 -12.00 17.85 -3.60
CA VAL A 170 -11.36 17.10 -2.51
C VAL A 170 -12.37 16.10 -1.91
N PRO A 171 -12.14 14.78 -2.04
CA PRO A 171 -13.02 13.78 -1.45
C PRO A 171 -13.00 13.81 0.09
N VAL A 172 -14.08 13.35 0.71
CA VAL A 172 -14.18 13.22 2.18
C VAL A 172 -13.48 11.98 2.74
N VAL A 173 -12.81 11.21 1.89
CA VAL A 173 -12.08 9.98 2.25
C VAL A 173 -10.59 10.29 2.44
N SER A 174 -9.97 9.71 3.46
CA SER A 174 -8.54 9.86 3.71
C SER A 174 -7.75 8.75 3.04
N SER A 175 -6.63 9.09 2.41
CA SER A 175 -5.63 8.12 1.96
C SER A 175 -4.78 7.63 3.13
N LEU A 176 -4.44 8.48 4.09
CA LEU A 176 -3.79 8.08 5.35
C LEU A 176 -4.14 9.04 6.49
N ASN A 177 -4.13 8.54 7.73
CA ASN A 177 -4.40 9.33 8.93
C ASN A 177 -3.11 9.59 9.69
N VAL A 178 -2.99 10.80 10.26
CA VAL A 178 -1.78 11.25 10.94
C VAL A 178 -2.07 11.73 12.36
N VAL A 179 -1.05 11.66 13.20
CA VAL A 179 -0.98 12.29 14.53
C VAL A 179 0.35 13.01 14.66
N ALA A 180 0.41 14.03 15.52
CA ALA A 180 1.58 14.90 15.64
C ALA A 180 2.89 14.12 15.86
N GLY A 181 3.93 14.47 15.12
CA GLY A 181 5.29 13.95 15.26
C GLY A 181 5.50 12.49 14.80
N VAL A 182 4.50 11.84 14.22
CA VAL A 182 4.63 10.46 13.71
C VAL A 182 4.64 10.45 12.19
N ASN A 183 5.76 10.01 11.61
CA ASN A 183 5.86 9.78 10.17
C ASN A 183 5.10 8.51 9.80
N ILE A 184 4.27 8.60 8.77
CA ILE A 184 3.42 7.48 8.31
C ILE A 184 3.46 7.46 6.78
N ALA A 185 3.46 6.25 6.21
CA ALA A 185 3.27 6.03 4.78
C ALA A 185 2.05 5.16 4.53
N ASN A 186 1.42 5.34 3.37
CA ASN A 186 0.44 4.40 2.83
C ASN A 186 0.59 4.28 1.31
N HIS A 187 0.19 3.12 0.79
CA HIS A 187 0.02 2.92 -0.64
C HIS A 187 -1.26 3.59 -1.14
N VAL A 188 -1.23 4.09 -2.38
CA VAL A 188 -2.40 4.69 -3.04
C VAL A 188 -2.41 4.27 -4.51
N GLU A 189 -3.51 3.68 -4.94
CA GLU A 189 -3.87 3.60 -6.36
C GLU A 189 -4.91 4.68 -6.66
N VAL A 190 -4.68 5.49 -7.69
CA VAL A 190 -5.53 6.65 -7.98
C VAL A 190 -5.58 6.92 -9.48
N ALA A 191 -6.75 7.32 -9.97
CA ALA A 191 -6.90 7.80 -11.34
C ALA A 191 -6.14 9.13 -11.54
N LEU A 192 -5.60 9.34 -12.73
CA LEU A 192 -4.97 10.59 -13.11
C LEU A 192 -6.01 11.56 -13.68
N GLY A 193 -5.85 12.85 -13.39
CA GLY A 193 -6.60 13.89 -14.09
C GLY A 193 -6.20 13.98 -15.56
N ALA A 194 -6.94 14.75 -16.36
CA ALA A 194 -6.69 14.91 -17.80
C ALA A 194 -5.27 15.41 -18.16
N THR A 195 -4.57 16.04 -17.21
CA THR A 195 -3.18 16.49 -17.37
C THR A 195 -2.14 15.44 -16.93
N GLY A 196 -2.56 14.22 -16.60
CA GLY A 196 -1.68 13.17 -16.09
C GLY A 196 -1.11 13.46 -14.69
N ALA A 197 -1.88 14.15 -13.84
CA ALA A 197 -1.46 14.55 -12.49
C ALA A 197 -2.46 14.11 -11.42
N VAL A 198 -1.95 13.99 -10.19
CA VAL A 198 -2.75 13.82 -8.98
C VAL A 198 -2.64 15.05 -8.10
N CYS A 199 -3.66 15.27 -7.28
CA CYS A 199 -3.68 16.32 -6.29
C CYS A 199 -3.60 15.70 -4.89
N VAL A 200 -2.82 16.33 -4.02
CA VAL A 200 -2.63 15.89 -2.64
C VAL A 200 -3.07 16.98 -1.69
N TYR A 201 -4.11 16.69 -0.91
CA TYR A 201 -4.64 17.56 0.14
C TYR A 201 -4.05 17.17 1.50
N VAL A 202 -3.74 18.17 2.34
CA VAL A 202 -3.35 17.96 3.75
C VAL A 202 -4.28 18.71 4.71
N SER A 203 -4.76 18.04 5.75
CA SER A 203 -5.72 18.65 6.70
C SER A 203 -5.06 19.38 7.87
N THR A 204 -3.75 19.18 8.09
CA THR A 204 -2.94 19.78 9.15
C THR A 204 -1.55 20.07 8.60
N PRO A 205 -0.78 21.02 9.14
CA PRO A 205 0.56 21.29 8.64
C PRO A 205 1.46 20.06 8.74
N MET A 206 2.10 19.72 7.62
CA MET A 206 3.02 18.58 7.50
C MET A 206 3.88 18.72 6.24
N HIS A 207 4.91 17.90 6.13
CA HIS A 207 5.53 17.60 4.86
C HIS A 207 4.86 16.39 4.21
N VAL A 208 4.77 16.40 2.88
CA VAL A 208 4.38 15.26 2.06
C VAL A 208 5.50 14.89 1.11
N ILE A 209 5.68 13.58 0.92
CA ILE A 209 6.51 12.97 -0.12
C ILE A 209 5.62 12.03 -0.92
N VAL A 210 5.79 12.02 -2.25
CA VAL A 210 5.11 11.09 -3.15
C VAL A 210 6.14 10.39 -4.02
N ASP A 211 6.13 9.07 -3.95
CA ASP A 211 6.98 8.18 -4.74
C ASP A 211 6.08 7.33 -5.66
N LEU A 212 6.42 7.23 -6.94
CA LEU A 212 5.73 6.48 -7.99
C LEU A 212 6.35 5.08 -8.12
N SER A 213 5.53 4.03 -8.07
CA SER A 213 5.97 2.64 -8.28
C SER A 213 5.53 2.04 -9.62
N GLY A 214 4.59 2.69 -10.30
CA GLY A 214 4.17 2.36 -11.66
C GLY A 214 2.92 3.13 -12.06
N TRP A 215 2.49 2.95 -13.31
CA TRP A 215 1.34 3.65 -13.88
C TRP A 215 0.42 2.69 -14.63
N PHE A 216 -0.86 3.06 -14.70
CA PHE A 216 -1.88 2.35 -15.44
C PHE A 216 -2.22 3.12 -16.71
N GLY A 217 -2.35 2.45 -17.85
CA GLY A 217 -2.77 3.11 -19.07
C GLY A 217 -2.42 2.37 -20.35
N GLN A 218 -2.78 2.98 -21.48
CA GLN A 218 -2.37 2.49 -22.80
C GLN A 218 -0.84 2.40 -22.91
N GLY A 219 -0.35 1.26 -23.41
CA GLY A 219 1.07 0.99 -23.59
C GLY A 219 1.75 0.30 -22.41
N ALA A 220 1.05 0.16 -21.27
CA ALA A 220 1.50 -0.66 -20.16
C ALA A 220 1.46 -2.15 -20.50
N GLY A 221 2.46 -2.91 -20.05
CA GLY A 221 2.67 -4.29 -20.49
C GLY A 221 1.96 -5.38 -19.68
N THR A 222 1.61 -5.11 -18.42
CA THR A 222 1.30 -6.19 -17.46
C THR A 222 -0.14 -6.18 -16.98
N GLU A 223 -0.63 -7.36 -16.60
CA GLU A 223 -1.96 -7.58 -16.07
C GLU A 223 -1.89 -8.07 -14.62
N PHE A 224 -2.84 -7.65 -13.79
CA PHE A 224 -2.89 -8.11 -12.41
C PHE A 224 -3.47 -9.51 -12.30
N HIS A 225 -2.77 -10.37 -11.59
CA HIS A 225 -3.20 -11.71 -11.22
C HIS A 225 -3.34 -11.78 -9.70
N ALA A 226 -4.58 -11.82 -9.25
CA ALA A 226 -4.92 -12.02 -7.85
C ALA A 226 -4.55 -13.44 -7.41
N MET A 227 -4.12 -13.59 -6.16
CA MET A 227 -3.86 -14.91 -5.57
C MET A 227 -4.25 -14.95 -4.09
N THR A 228 -4.48 -16.16 -3.57
CA THR A 228 -4.62 -16.33 -2.12
C THR A 228 -3.33 -15.86 -1.43
N PRO A 229 -3.40 -15.01 -0.39
CA PRO A 229 -2.20 -14.48 0.25
C PRO A 229 -1.25 -15.57 0.77
N VAL A 230 0.05 -15.42 0.49
CA VAL A 230 1.11 -16.35 0.88
C VAL A 230 2.28 -15.61 1.55
N ARG A 231 2.88 -16.22 2.57
CA ARG A 231 4.06 -15.68 3.27
C ARG A 231 5.32 -15.99 2.47
N ALA A 232 5.83 -15.00 1.72
CA ALA A 232 7.08 -15.14 0.97
C ALA A 232 8.33 -14.88 1.83
N LEU A 233 8.22 -14.04 2.85
CA LEU A 233 9.30 -13.74 3.79
C LEU A 233 8.77 -13.62 5.22
N ASP A 234 9.43 -14.27 6.16
CA ASP A 234 9.35 -13.96 7.60
C ASP A 234 10.72 -14.22 8.24
N THR A 235 11.46 -13.14 8.50
CA THR A 235 12.81 -13.27 9.06
C THR A 235 12.87 -13.73 10.52
N ARG A 236 11.72 -13.84 11.20
CA ARG A 236 11.65 -14.33 12.59
C ARG A 236 11.67 -15.86 12.65
N ILE A 237 11.16 -16.50 11.59
CA ILE A 237 10.98 -17.96 11.51
C ILE A 237 11.69 -18.57 10.29
N ASN A 238 12.61 -17.83 9.67
CA ASN A 238 13.46 -18.27 8.57
C ASN A 238 12.70 -18.68 7.29
N VAL A 239 11.56 -18.04 7.01
CA VAL A 239 10.85 -18.20 5.73
C VAL A 239 11.44 -17.23 4.73
N GLY A 240 11.89 -17.71 3.56
CA GLY A 240 12.51 -16.92 2.50
C GLY A 240 13.94 -16.45 2.82
N MET A 241 14.19 -16.01 4.06
CA MET A 241 15.49 -15.60 4.56
C MET A 241 15.51 -15.60 6.10
N SER A 242 16.67 -15.84 6.71
CA SER A 242 16.84 -15.85 8.18
C SER A 242 17.42 -14.54 8.72
N GLY A 243 17.09 -14.19 9.96
CA GLY A 243 17.74 -13.11 10.72
C GLY A 243 17.22 -11.71 10.42
N ALA A 244 17.24 -10.84 11.43
CA ALA A 244 16.82 -9.44 11.30
C ALA A 244 17.67 -8.70 10.25
N PHE A 245 17.07 -7.68 9.64
CA PHE A 245 17.80 -6.71 8.86
C PHE A 245 18.65 -5.86 9.80
N THR A 246 19.82 -5.41 9.33
CA THR A 246 20.64 -4.40 10.00
C THR A 246 20.52 -3.06 9.27
N ALA A 247 20.89 -1.96 9.94
CA ALA A 247 20.83 -0.63 9.34
C ALA A 247 21.63 -0.57 8.03
N GLY A 248 20.99 -0.12 6.95
CA GLY A 248 21.59 0.00 5.63
C GLY A 248 21.81 -1.32 4.89
N SER A 249 21.47 -2.47 5.49
CA SER A 249 21.56 -3.75 4.78
C SER A 249 20.60 -3.79 3.60
N ASN A 250 21.10 -4.23 2.45
CA ASN A 250 20.30 -4.49 1.25
C ASN A 250 20.26 -5.99 0.99
N ARG A 251 19.08 -6.61 1.13
CA ARG A 251 18.95 -8.07 1.12
C ARG A 251 18.00 -8.51 0.03
N SER A 252 18.45 -9.48 -0.77
CA SER A 252 17.72 -10.01 -1.93
C SER A 252 16.74 -11.11 -1.52
N LEU A 253 15.47 -10.96 -1.88
CA LEU A 253 14.41 -11.96 -1.83
C LEU A 253 14.08 -12.42 -3.25
N VAL A 254 14.24 -13.71 -3.52
CA VAL A 254 13.83 -14.32 -4.80
C VAL A 254 12.34 -14.66 -4.73
N LEU A 255 11.57 -14.14 -5.68
CA LEU A 255 10.11 -14.31 -5.73
C LEU A 255 9.67 -15.18 -6.91
N ALA A 256 10.29 -15.01 -8.08
CA ALA A 256 9.89 -15.77 -9.27
C ALA A 256 9.99 -17.29 -9.09
N GLY A 257 9.00 -17.99 -9.63
CA GLY A 257 8.89 -19.45 -9.59
C GLY A 257 8.60 -20.02 -8.19
N SER A 258 8.30 -19.19 -7.20
CA SER A 258 8.03 -19.60 -5.82
C SER A 258 6.63 -19.20 -5.39
N ASN A 259 6.03 -19.95 -4.45
CA ASN A 259 4.75 -19.62 -3.83
C ASN A 259 3.58 -19.37 -4.80
N GLY A 260 3.61 -19.96 -6.00
CA GLY A 260 2.61 -19.75 -7.05
C GLY A 260 2.87 -18.56 -7.98
N LEU A 261 4.01 -17.87 -7.83
CA LEU A 261 4.43 -16.80 -8.72
C LEU A 261 5.06 -17.35 -10.01
N PRO A 262 4.85 -16.70 -11.17
CA PRO A 262 5.50 -17.07 -12.41
C PRO A 262 7.03 -17.05 -12.33
N ALA A 263 7.69 -17.86 -13.15
CA ALA A 263 9.14 -17.78 -13.33
C ALA A 263 9.54 -16.48 -14.06
N ALA A 264 10.80 -16.05 -13.90
CA ALA A 264 11.33 -14.95 -14.70
C ALA A 264 11.46 -15.37 -16.18
N PRO A 265 11.27 -14.46 -17.16
CA PRO A 265 10.94 -13.04 -17.00
C PRO A 265 9.43 -12.73 -17.02
N ALA A 266 8.56 -13.74 -16.87
CA ALA A 266 7.11 -13.54 -16.91
C ALA A 266 6.60 -12.75 -15.69
N LEU A 267 7.19 -12.97 -14.51
CA LEU A 267 6.93 -12.10 -13.36
C LEU A 267 7.56 -10.72 -13.60
N ARG A 268 6.76 -9.65 -13.51
CA ARG A 268 7.23 -8.27 -13.75
C ARG A 268 7.10 -7.37 -12.52
N ALA A 269 6.09 -7.59 -11.69
CA ALA A 269 5.97 -6.98 -10.37
C ALA A 269 5.18 -7.85 -9.41
N VAL A 270 5.38 -7.61 -8.12
CA VAL A 270 4.65 -8.30 -7.05
C VAL A 270 3.87 -7.26 -6.24
N LEU A 271 2.64 -7.61 -5.87
CA LEU A 271 1.84 -6.87 -4.90
C LEU A 271 1.92 -7.62 -3.57
N ALA A 272 2.48 -6.95 -2.56
CA ALA A 272 2.67 -7.57 -1.25
C ALA A 272 2.44 -6.58 -0.11
N GLN A 273 1.92 -7.08 1.01
CA GLN A 273 2.01 -6.38 2.28
C GLN A 273 3.42 -6.58 2.86
N VAL A 274 4.13 -5.47 3.08
CA VAL A 274 5.45 -5.47 3.71
C VAL A 274 5.29 -4.96 5.13
N THR A 275 5.61 -5.81 6.11
CA THR A 275 5.49 -5.50 7.54
C THR A 275 6.87 -5.43 8.19
N ALA A 276 7.17 -4.29 8.80
CA ALA A 276 8.28 -4.12 9.72
C ALA A 276 7.84 -4.52 11.14
N VAL A 277 8.63 -5.36 11.80
CA VAL A 277 8.37 -5.87 13.15
C VAL A 277 9.59 -5.62 14.04
N SER A 278 9.34 -5.18 15.28
CA SER A 278 10.39 -4.93 16.27
C SER A 278 11.51 -3.99 15.78
N ALA A 279 11.13 -2.91 15.08
CA ALA A 279 12.09 -1.88 14.69
C ALA A 279 12.73 -1.22 15.91
N SER A 280 14.05 -1.05 15.88
CA SER A 280 14.81 -0.51 17.02
C SER A 280 14.63 0.99 17.23
N SER A 281 14.19 1.73 16.21
CA SER A 281 13.98 3.18 16.24
C SER A 281 12.96 3.60 15.17
N ALA A 282 12.71 4.91 15.04
CA ALA A 282 12.03 5.42 13.85
C ALA A 282 12.92 5.24 12.61
N GLY A 283 12.30 4.92 11.48
CA GLY A 283 13.03 4.54 10.26
C GLY A 283 12.10 4.24 9.09
N TYR A 284 12.61 3.51 8.10
CA TYR A 284 11.85 3.10 6.93
C TYR A 284 12.35 1.78 6.33
N LEU A 285 11.47 1.19 5.51
CA LEU A 285 11.82 0.16 4.53
C LEU A 285 11.69 0.69 3.10
N THR A 286 12.61 0.25 2.26
CA THR A 286 12.60 0.46 0.81
C THR A 286 12.61 -0.89 0.11
N VAL A 287 11.70 -1.11 -0.82
CA VAL A 287 11.73 -2.27 -1.72
C VAL A 287 12.07 -1.78 -3.12
N HIS A 288 12.96 -2.46 -3.81
CA HIS A 288 13.36 -2.08 -5.17
C HIS A 288 13.86 -3.30 -5.98
N PRO A 289 13.94 -3.19 -7.32
CA PRO A 289 14.61 -4.19 -8.14
C PRO A 289 16.08 -4.35 -7.71
N CYS A 290 16.55 -5.57 -7.47
CA CYS A 290 17.93 -5.80 -7.02
C CYS A 290 19.01 -5.29 -7.98
N ALA A 291 18.75 -5.24 -9.28
CA ALA A 291 19.67 -4.71 -10.27
C ALA A 291 19.71 -3.17 -10.31
N ALA A 292 18.76 -2.49 -9.66
CA ALA A 292 18.69 -1.04 -9.63
C ALA A 292 19.57 -0.44 -8.53
N VAL A 293 20.02 0.80 -8.74
CA VAL A 293 20.56 1.64 -7.65
C VAL A 293 19.46 1.82 -6.61
N VAL A 294 19.82 1.71 -5.32
CA VAL A 294 18.87 1.87 -4.22
C VAL A 294 18.16 3.23 -4.33
N PRO A 295 16.84 3.25 -4.56
CA PRO A 295 16.10 4.50 -4.71
C PRO A 295 15.96 5.21 -3.36
N GLN A 296 15.96 6.54 -3.38
CA GLN A 296 15.73 7.36 -2.19
C GLN A 296 14.23 7.45 -1.87
N VAL A 297 13.55 6.32 -1.65
CA VAL A 297 12.11 6.23 -1.38
C VAL A 297 11.85 5.50 -0.06
N SER A 298 10.73 5.78 0.61
CA SER A 298 10.40 5.18 1.91
C SER A 298 8.97 4.63 1.88
N MET A 299 8.83 3.33 1.61
CA MET A 299 7.53 2.68 1.37
C MET A 299 6.80 2.29 2.65
N VAL A 300 7.55 1.93 3.70
CA VAL A 300 7.02 1.67 5.04
C VAL A 300 7.75 2.61 5.99
N GLN A 301 7.03 3.39 6.79
CA GLN A 301 7.60 4.17 7.89
C GLN A 301 7.55 3.32 9.16
N THR A 302 8.62 3.32 9.95
CA THR A 302 8.70 2.52 11.18
C THR A 302 8.82 3.43 12.41
N SER A 303 8.34 2.95 13.54
CA SER A 303 8.57 3.55 14.85
C SER A 303 9.04 2.48 15.83
N ALA A 304 9.74 2.91 16.89
CA ALA A 304 10.27 1.99 17.87
C ALA A 304 9.15 1.17 18.53
N ALA A 305 9.36 -0.15 18.65
CA ALA A 305 8.44 -1.07 19.34
C ALA A 305 7.00 -1.14 18.78
N ALA A 306 6.76 -0.67 17.55
CA ALA A 306 5.49 -0.84 16.85
C ALA A 306 5.68 -1.63 15.55
N ASN A 307 4.72 -2.49 15.25
CA ASN A 307 4.65 -3.11 13.93
C ASN A 307 4.01 -2.10 12.97
N THR A 308 4.60 -1.92 11.79
CA THR A 308 4.02 -1.08 10.74
C THR A 308 4.00 -1.84 9.43
N ALA A 309 2.93 -1.69 8.67
CA ALA A 309 2.78 -2.37 7.40
C ALA A 309 2.22 -1.41 6.34
N SER A 310 2.68 -1.59 5.11
CA SER A 310 2.14 -0.92 3.93
C SER A 310 2.13 -1.91 2.77
N VAL A 311 1.19 -1.76 1.85
CA VAL A 311 1.24 -2.48 0.58
C VAL A 311 2.33 -1.88 -0.30
N VAL A 312 3.02 -2.75 -1.04
CA VAL A 312 4.05 -2.41 -1.99
C VAL A 312 3.73 -3.12 -3.29
N ILE A 313 3.66 -2.34 -4.38
CA ILE A 313 3.77 -2.85 -5.73
C ILE A 313 5.21 -2.58 -6.17
N GLY A 314 6.01 -3.63 -6.28
CA GLY A 314 7.43 -3.52 -6.60
C GLY A 314 7.77 -4.23 -7.90
N ALA A 315 8.41 -3.53 -8.83
CA ALA A 315 9.04 -4.14 -9.99
C ALA A 315 10.09 -5.18 -9.57
N ASP A 316 10.22 -6.25 -10.34
CA ASP A 316 11.35 -7.17 -10.21
C ASP A 316 12.59 -6.65 -10.95
N ASP A 317 13.71 -7.37 -10.84
CA ASP A 317 14.95 -7.05 -11.56
C ASP A 317 15.10 -7.79 -12.91
N ASN A 318 13.97 -8.20 -13.52
CA ASN A 318 13.88 -9.16 -14.64
C ASN A 318 14.45 -10.56 -14.34
N LEU A 319 14.94 -10.81 -13.13
CA LEU A 319 15.35 -12.11 -12.62
C LEU A 319 14.40 -12.58 -11.50
N GLY A 320 13.28 -11.87 -11.27
CA GLY A 320 12.31 -12.22 -10.27
C GLY A 320 12.68 -11.88 -8.84
N ARG A 321 13.59 -10.91 -8.62
CA ARG A 321 14.09 -10.59 -7.28
C ARG A 321 13.72 -9.19 -6.83
N TRP A 322 13.36 -9.11 -5.55
CA TRP A 322 13.29 -7.87 -4.79
C TRP A 322 14.50 -7.72 -3.90
N CYS A 323 14.95 -6.48 -3.76
CA CYS A 323 15.91 -6.08 -2.76
C CYS A 323 15.22 -5.17 -1.74
N ILE A 324 15.42 -5.47 -0.47
CA ILE A 324 14.82 -4.75 0.64
C ILE A 324 15.94 -4.07 1.42
N VAL A 325 15.76 -2.78 1.69
CA VAL A 325 16.66 -1.98 2.54
C VAL A 325 15.91 -1.54 3.78
N ALA A 326 16.56 -1.71 4.94
CA ALA A 326 16.06 -1.22 6.22
C ALA A 326 16.97 -0.12 6.77
N SER A 327 16.40 1.01 7.20
CA SER A 327 17.19 2.11 7.76
C SER A 327 17.73 1.81 9.16
N ASN A 328 17.16 0.82 9.85
CA ASN A 328 17.51 0.41 11.21
C ASN A 328 17.23 -1.09 11.44
N PRO A 329 17.78 -1.69 12.50
CA PRO A 329 17.50 -3.08 12.83
C PRO A 329 16.01 -3.38 13.01
N MET A 330 15.52 -4.38 12.27
CA MET A 330 14.13 -4.85 12.36
C MET A 330 13.95 -6.25 11.74
N HIS A 331 12.86 -6.91 12.08
CA HIS A 331 12.35 -8.04 11.31
C HIS A 331 11.45 -7.56 10.18
N VAL A 332 11.44 -8.32 9.08
CA VAL A 332 10.64 -7.99 7.89
C VAL A 332 9.84 -9.21 7.47
N LEU A 333 8.60 -8.94 7.14
CA LEU A 333 7.58 -9.88 6.71
C LEU A 333 7.07 -9.44 5.34
N VAL A 334 6.90 -10.38 4.40
CA VAL A 334 6.30 -10.11 3.08
C VAL A 334 5.18 -11.12 2.85
N ASP A 335 3.95 -10.62 2.79
CA ASP A 335 2.76 -11.36 2.34
C ASP A 335 2.43 -10.99 0.91
N VAL A 336 2.53 -11.93 -0.01
CA VAL A 336 2.18 -11.71 -1.41
C VAL A 336 0.71 -12.02 -1.61
N SER A 337 -0.06 -11.09 -2.18
CA SER A 337 -1.49 -11.26 -2.49
C SER A 337 -1.84 -11.11 -3.97
N GLY A 338 -0.84 -10.80 -4.80
CA GLY A 338 -0.98 -10.79 -6.25
C GLY A 338 0.32 -10.45 -6.96
N TYR A 339 0.31 -10.53 -8.27
CA TYR A 339 1.44 -10.18 -9.11
C TYR A 339 0.99 -9.57 -10.44
N PHE A 340 1.94 -8.98 -11.15
CA PHE A 340 1.76 -8.46 -12.48
C PHE A 340 2.66 -9.21 -13.46
N ALA A 341 2.07 -9.69 -14.56
CA ALA A 341 2.73 -10.47 -15.62
C ALA A 341 2.20 -10.12 -17.02
#